data_AF-A0A6B2H5G6-F1
#
_entry.id   AF-A0A6B2H5G6-F1
#
_cell.length_a   1.000
_cell.length_b   1.000
_cell.length_c   1.000
_cell.angle_alpha   90.00
_cell.angle_beta   90.00
_cell.angle_gamma   90.00
#
_symmetry.space_group_name_H-M   'P 1'
#
loop_
_entity.id
_entity.type
_entity.pdbx_description
1 polymer ?
#
loop_
_entity_poly.entity_id
_entity_poly.type
_entity_poly.pdbx_seq_one_letter_code
_entity_poly.pdbx_strand_id
1 'polypeptide(L)'
;MIYLNAPLALEVADQQALQAIQQQVNNETDYSTRVSQANQRWKSKPVALFQRVRTALESTCPGARRCGYCEDSLADEIEHIRPKSWFPELSFDPDNYLFACGPCNGPKNNYYAVVDATGILTEAIRSRHQAVEPPPAGQEALLHPRHDNAIEYFFLDLENTFQFKPKFTLNTQQRVRAEYTLKVLHINKDPLCIARKEAFHDFVSRIMSYYLAMQREESLSNLTRYRREILQKQHITVWREMQRQSTSLSFLQELFSLVPDAVEW
;
A
#
# COMPACT_ATOMS: atom_id res chain seq x y z
N MET A 1 4.44 1.08 2.85
CA MET A 1 3.08 0.75 2.38
C MET A 1 2.24 2.00 2.49
N ILE A 2 1.71 2.41 1.35
CA ILE A 2 0.94 3.64 1.22
C ILE A 2 -0.48 3.47 1.72
N TYR A 3 -1.09 4.55 2.21
CA TYR A 3 -2.51 4.60 2.52
C TYR A 3 -3.28 5.14 1.31
N LEU A 4 -4.21 4.35 0.78
CA LEU A 4 -4.98 4.60 -0.45
C LEU A 4 -6.46 4.86 -0.12
N ASN A 5 -6.73 5.92 0.62
CA ASN A 5 -8.09 6.25 1.05
C ASN A 5 -8.99 6.81 -0.07
N ALA A 6 -8.40 7.25 -1.17
CA ALA A 6 -9.15 7.72 -2.32
C ALA A 6 -9.63 6.54 -3.18
N PRO A 7 -10.92 6.53 -3.58
CA PRO A 7 -11.42 5.59 -4.57
C PRO A 7 -10.62 5.64 -5.86
N LEU A 8 -10.55 4.52 -6.57
CA LEU A 8 -9.87 4.48 -7.86
C LEU A 8 -10.62 5.36 -8.87
N ALA A 9 -9.92 6.30 -9.51
CA ALA A 9 -10.50 7.23 -10.47
C ALA A 9 -10.81 6.52 -11.81
N LEU A 10 -11.93 5.79 -11.84
CA LEU A 10 -12.47 5.11 -13.01
C LEU A 10 -13.68 5.84 -13.56
N GLU A 11 -13.84 5.85 -14.87
CA GLU A 11 -15.07 6.30 -15.51
C GLU A 11 -16.26 5.42 -15.11
N VAL A 12 -17.46 6.00 -15.09
CA VAL A 12 -18.71 5.28 -14.74
C VAL A 12 -18.90 4.03 -15.60
N ALA A 13 -18.59 4.11 -16.89
CA ALA A 13 -18.69 2.97 -17.81
C ALA A 13 -17.72 1.83 -17.44
N ASP A 14 -16.52 2.14 -16.95
CA ASP A 14 -15.55 1.14 -16.52
C ASP A 14 -15.96 0.47 -15.21
N GLN A 15 -16.52 1.25 -14.27
CA GLN A 15 -17.09 0.72 -13.03
C GLN A 15 -18.25 -0.23 -13.32
N GLN A 16 -19.16 0.15 -14.20
CA GLN A 16 -20.29 -0.69 -14.63
C GLN A 16 -19.82 -1.97 -15.34
N ALA A 17 -18.78 -1.87 -16.18
CA ALA A 17 -18.22 -3.03 -16.87
C ALA A 17 -17.59 -4.02 -15.88
N LEU A 18 -16.84 -3.54 -14.88
CA LEU A 18 -16.30 -4.35 -13.80
C LEU A 18 -17.41 -5.01 -12.98
N GLN A 19 -18.43 -4.24 -12.61
CA GLN A 19 -19.60 -4.75 -11.88
C GLN A 19 -20.34 -5.84 -12.68
N ALA A 20 -20.51 -5.67 -13.99
CA ALA A 20 -21.15 -6.67 -14.85
C ALA A 20 -20.36 -7.99 -14.91
N ILE A 21 -19.02 -7.93 -14.86
CA ILE A 21 -18.19 -9.13 -14.74
C ILE A 21 -18.31 -9.74 -13.34
N GLN A 22 -18.30 -8.91 -12.29
CA GLN A 22 -18.47 -9.36 -10.90
C GLN A 22 -19.81 -10.08 -10.70
N GLN A 23 -20.90 -9.60 -11.31
CA GLN A 23 -22.21 -10.26 -11.23
C GLN A 23 -22.21 -11.66 -11.84
N GLN A 24 -21.42 -11.90 -12.90
CA GLN A 24 -21.27 -13.25 -13.46
C GLN A 24 -20.59 -14.22 -12.49
N VAL A 25 -19.73 -13.71 -11.60
CA VAL A 25 -19.17 -14.50 -10.49
C VAL A 25 -20.22 -14.67 -9.41
N ASN A 26 -20.88 -13.60 -8.99
CA ASN A 26 -21.83 -13.62 -7.87
C ASN A 26 -23.09 -14.48 -8.13
N ASN A 27 -23.46 -14.69 -9.40
CA ASN A 27 -24.60 -15.50 -9.80
C ASN A 27 -24.36 -17.02 -9.69
N GLU A 28 -23.13 -17.47 -9.48
CA GLU A 28 -22.85 -18.90 -9.27
C GLU A 28 -23.38 -19.37 -7.89
N THR A 29 -23.91 -20.59 -7.84
CA THR A 29 -24.74 -21.06 -6.72
C THR A 29 -23.97 -21.41 -5.44
N ASP A 30 -22.75 -21.92 -5.56
CA ASP A 30 -21.94 -22.34 -4.43
C ASP A 30 -20.58 -21.63 -4.42
N TYR A 31 -19.87 -21.72 -3.29
CA TYR A 31 -18.61 -21.01 -3.12
C TYR A 31 -17.49 -21.54 -4.04
N SER A 32 -17.43 -22.85 -4.28
CA SER A 32 -16.39 -23.45 -5.13
C SER A 32 -16.55 -23.05 -6.60
N THR A 33 -17.80 -23.00 -7.09
CA THR A 33 -18.13 -22.51 -8.43
C THR A 33 -17.83 -21.02 -8.57
N ARG A 34 -18.13 -20.19 -7.56
CA ARG A 34 -17.71 -18.77 -7.52
C ARG A 34 -16.19 -18.60 -7.63
N VAL A 35 -15.40 -19.36 -6.87
CA VAL A 35 -13.93 -19.33 -6.94
C VAL A 35 -13.42 -19.73 -8.34
N SER A 36 -14.03 -20.76 -8.93
CA SER A 36 -13.67 -21.23 -10.27
C SER A 36 -13.99 -20.18 -11.35
N GLN A 37 -15.18 -19.59 -11.28
CA GLN A 37 -15.65 -18.56 -12.19
C GLN A 37 -14.81 -17.28 -12.08
N ALA A 38 -14.50 -16.82 -10.86
CA ALA A 38 -13.59 -15.70 -10.62
C ALA A 38 -12.23 -15.92 -11.29
N ASN A 39 -11.66 -17.12 -11.16
CA ASN A 39 -10.40 -17.47 -11.79
C ASN A 39 -10.47 -17.49 -13.31
N GLN A 40 -11.54 -18.05 -13.88
CA GLN A 40 -11.76 -18.08 -15.33
C GLN A 40 -11.91 -16.67 -15.89
N ARG A 41 -12.79 -15.85 -15.31
CA ARG A 41 -13.04 -14.47 -15.74
C ARG A 41 -11.79 -13.61 -15.60
N TRP A 42 -10.98 -13.81 -14.55
CA TRP A 42 -9.73 -13.06 -14.41
C TRP A 42 -8.70 -13.40 -15.50
N LYS A 43 -8.67 -14.66 -15.96
CA LYS A 43 -7.82 -15.09 -17.07
C LYS A 43 -8.29 -14.50 -18.40
N SER A 44 -9.60 -14.44 -18.63
CA SER A 44 -10.21 -13.91 -19.87
C SER A 44 -10.68 -12.46 -19.79
N LYS A 45 -10.17 -11.69 -18.82
CA LYS A 45 -10.63 -10.32 -18.56
C LYS A 45 -10.39 -9.40 -19.78
N PRO A 46 -11.30 -8.45 -20.06
CA PRO A 46 -11.16 -7.59 -21.25
C PRO A 46 -9.91 -6.71 -21.18
N VAL A 47 -9.03 -6.84 -22.17
CA VAL A 47 -7.73 -6.15 -22.21
C VAL A 47 -7.89 -4.63 -22.15
N ALA A 48 -8.79 -4.06 -22.96
CA ALA A 48 -8.99 -2.61 -23.02
C ALA A 48 -9.49 -2.02 -21.69
N LEU A 49 -10.45 -2.70 -21.03
CA LEU A 49 -10.93 -2.31 -19.70
C LEU A 49 -9.79 -2.33 -18.68
N PHE A 50 -9.04 -3.43 -18.64
CA PHE A 50 -7.97 -3.57 -17.66
C PHE A 50 -6.76 -2.68 -17.96
N GLN A 51 -6.56 -2.22 -19.20
CA GLN A 51 -5.59 -1.18 -19.50
C GLN A 51 -5.97 0.15 -18.83
N ARG A 52 -7.27 0.52 -18.83
CA ARG A 52 -7.75 1.71 -18.12
C ARG A 52 -7.68 1.55 -16.60
N VAL A 53 -7.98 0.37 -16.08
CA VAL A 53 -7.76 0.05 -14.65
C VAL A 53 -6.29 0.21 -14.27
N ARG A 54 -5.34 -0.24 -15.11
CA ARG A 54 -3.90 -0.04 -14.87
C ARG A 54 -3.52 1.43 -14.86
N THR A 55 -4.03 2.23 -15.81
CA THR A 55 -3.79 3.68 -15.85
C THR A 55 -4.32 4.36 -14.58
N ALA A 56 -5.50 3.99 -14.11
CA ALA A 56 -6.06 4.52 -12.88
C ALA A 56 -5.26 4.09 -11.64
N LEU A 57 -4.74 2.86 -11.59
CA LEU A 57 -3.89 2.39 -10.50
C LEU A 57 -2.51 3.08 -10.49
N GLU A 58 -1.95 3.34 -11.66
CA GLU A 58 -0.70 4.07 -11.83
C GLU A 58 -0.77 5.49 -11.24
N SER A 59 -1.90 6.19 -11.40
CA SER A 59 -2.05 7.54 -10.82
C SER A 59 -2.07 7.56 -9.29
N THR A 60 -2.25 6.41 -8.65
CA THR A 60 -2.18 6.24 -7.19
C THR A 60 -0.79 5.85 -6.68
N CYS A 61 0.15 5.54 -7.59
CA CYS A 61 1.49 5.12 -7.21
C CYS A 61 2.36 6.31 -6.79
N PRO A 62 3.23 6.16 -5.78
CA PRO A 62 4.29 7.13 -5.53
C PRO A 62 5.38 7.02 -6.61
N GLY A 63 6.19 8.07 -6.75
CA GLY A 63 7.30 8.04 -7.70
C GLY A 63 6.86 7.92 -9.16
N ALA A 64 7.80 7.46 -9.99
CA ALA A 64 7.54 7.05 -11.35
C ALA A 64 6.96 5.62 -11.35
N ARG A 65 5.71 5.45 -10.88
CA ARG A 65 4.99 4.17 -10.81
C ARG A 65 5.66 3.14 -9.89
N ARG A 66 5.87 3.49 -8.61
CA ARG A 66 6.40 2.55 -7.62
C ARG A 66 5.30 1.74 -6.93
N CYS A 67 5.65 0.50 -6.56
CA CYS A 67 4.75 -0.44 -5.91
C CYS A 67 4.12 0.14 -4.63
N GLY A 68 2.81 -0.03 -4.45
CA GLY A 68 2.12 0.48 -3.26
C GLY A 68 2.51 -0.20 -1.94
N TYR A 69 3.12 -1.39 -1.98
CA TYR A 69 3.64 -2.05 -0.77
C TYR A 69 5.02 -1.51 -0.38
N CYS A 70 6.03 -1.65 -1.26
CA CYS A 70 7.41 -1.34 -0.92
C CYS A 70 7.86 0.08 -1.29
N GLU A 71 7.11 0.77 -2.16
CA GLU A 71 7.39 2.12 -2.66
C GLU A 71 8.72 2.25 -3.43
N ASP A 72 9.27 1.12 -3.88
CA ASP A 72 10.62 1.05 -4.44
C ASP A 72 10.65 0.52 -5.87
N SER A 73 10.22 -0.74 -6.06
CA SER A 73 10.26 -1.38 -7.37
C SER A 73 9.13 -0.90 -8.28
N LEU A 74 9.30 -1.07 -9.59
CA LEU A 74 8.27 -0.76 -10.60
C LEU A 74 7.00 -1.56 -10.30
N ALA A 75 5.85 -0.88 -10.21
CA ALA A 75 4.56 -1.55 -10.15
C ALA A 75 4.12 -1.98 -11.55
N ASP A 76 3.79 -3.26 -11.70
CA ASP A 76 3.47 -3.86 -12.98
C ASP A 76 2.35 -4.90 -12.92
N GLU A 77 1.89 -5.28 -11.72
CA GLU A 77 0.83 -6.26 -11.49
C GLU A 77 -0.37 -5.66 -10.75
N ILE A 78 -1.58 -5.90 -11.27
CA ILE A 78 -2.81 -5.61 -10.51
C ILE A 78 -2.94 -6.70 -9.45
N GLU A 79 -2.83 -6.28 -8.20
CA GLU A 79 -2.90 -7.15 -7.05
C GLU A 79 -4.29 -7.08 -6.39
N HIS A 80 -4.79 -8.24 -6.00
CA HIS A 80 -5.98 -8.39 -5.15
C HIS A 80 -5.58 -8.36 -3.68
N ILE A 81 -5.82 -7.24 -3.00
CA ILE A 81 -5.48 -7.06 -1.57
C ILE A 81 -6.02 -8.25 -0.76
N ARG A 82 -7.32 -8.50 -0.88
CA ARG A 82 -7.98 -9.76 -0.49
C ARG A 82 -7.89 -10.75 -1.64
N PRO A 83 -7.24 -11.91 -1.46
CA PRO A 83 -7.03 -12.85 -2.56
C PRO A 83 -8.36 -13.33 -3.15
N LYS A 84 -8.51 -13.26 -4.47
CA LYS A 84 -9.69 -13.79 -5.19
C LYS A 84 -9.97 -15.28 -4.95
N SER A 85 -8.98 -16.05 -4.50
CA SER A 85 -9.20 -17.45 -4.11
C SER A 85 -10.07 -17.56 -2.87
N TRP A 86 -9.99 -16.57 -1.97
CA TRP A 86 -10.78 -16.51 -0.74
C TRP A 86 -12.03 -15.64 -0.90
N PHE A 87 -11.93 -14.56 -1.70
CA PHE A 87 -12.96 -13.54 -1.88
C PHE A 87 -13.34 -13.41 -3.36
N PRO A 88 -13.98 -14.44 -3.97
CA PRO A 88 -14.39 -14.38 -5.37
C PRO A 88 -15.33 -13.19 -5.67
N GLU A 89 -16.14 -12.78 -4.69
CA GLU A 89 -17.05 -11.63 -4.74
C GLU A 89 -16.34 -10.27 -4.85
N LEU A 90 -15.02 -10.22 -4.64
CA LEU A 90 -14.17 -9.03 -4.73
C LEU A 90 -13.16 -9.11 -5.88
N SER A 91 -13.32 -10.06 -6.80
CA SER A 91 -12.35 -10.30 -7.89
C SER A 91 -12.29 -9.16 -8.91
N PHE A 92 -13.40 -8.46 -9.07
CA PHE A 92 -13.59 -7.34 -10.00
C PHE A 92 -13.96 -6.05 -9.28
N ASP A 93 -13.70 -5.98 -7.97
CA ASP A 93 -13.92 -4.80 -7.15
C ASP A 93 -12.68 -3.88 -7.20
N PRO A 94 -12.78 -2.64 -7.72
CA PRO A 94 -11.69 -1.67 -7.70
C PRO A 94 -11.11 -1.38 -6.31
N ASP A 95 -11.94 -1.46 -5.26
CA ASP A 95 -11.51 -1.21 -3.89
C ASP A 95 -10.72 -2.39 -3.32
N ASN A 96 -10.65 -3.51 -4.03
CA ASN A 96 -9.77 -4.63 -3.72
C ASN A 96 -8.46 -4.62 -4.55
N TYR A 97 -8.20 -3.57 -5.35
CA TYR A 97 -7.01 -3.48 -6.19
C TYR A 97 -5.89 -2.60 -5.64
N LEU A 98 -4.66 -3.07 -5.84
CA LEU A 98 -3.42 -2.33 -5.61
C LEU A 98 -2.50 -2.50 -6.82
N PHE A 99 -1.70 -1.50 -7.18
CA PHE A 99 -0.58 -1.72 -8.10
C PHE A 99 0.65 -2.23 -7.33
N ALA A 100 1.05 -3.47 -7.59
CA ALA A 100 2.17 -4.11 -6.92
C ALA A 100 3.29 -4.49 -7.90
N CYS A 101 4.49 -4.71 -7.37
CA CYS A 101 5.56 -5.36 -8.09
C CYS A 101 5.56 -6.86 -7.79
N GLY A 102 6.04 -7.68 -8.73
CA GLY A 102 6.21 -9.13 -8.53
C GLY A 102 6.94 -9.52 -7.23
N PRO A 103 8.04 -8.86 -6.83
CA PRO A 103 8.75 -9.16 -5.57
C PRO A 103 7.96 -8.91 -4.28
N CYS A 104 6.85 -8.17 -4.32
CA CYS A 104 5.94 -8.02 -3.17
C CYS A 104 4.69 -8.89 -3.35
N ASN A 105 4.16 -8.93 -4.57
CA ASN A 105 2.95 -9.68 -4.86
C ASN A 105 3.14 -11.19 -4.74
N GLY A 106 4.21 -11.73 -5.34
CA GLY A 106 4.52 -13.16 -5.35
C GLY A 106 4.58 -13.78 -3.96
N PRO A 107 5.35 -13.22 -3.00
CA PRO A 107 5.37 -13.68 -1.62
C PRO A 107 4.02 -13.51 -0.89
N LYS A 108 3.30 -12.41 -1.11
CA LYS A 108 1.99 -12.18 -0.47
C LYS A 108 0.94 -13.19 -0.92
N ASN A 109 0.92 -13.54 -2.20
CA ASN A 109 0.13 -14.63 -2.77
C ASN A 109 -1.34 -14.63 -2.27
N ASN A 110 -1.85 -15.80 -1.94
CA ASN A 110 -3.16 -16.04 -1.35
C ASN A 110 -3.12 -16.12 0.18
N TYR A 111 -2.07 -15.63 0.84
CA TYR A 111 -2.02 -15.61 2.31
C TYR A 111 -3.16 -14.75 2.84
N TYR A 112 -3.93 -15.34 3.74
CA TYR A 112 -5.04 -14.70 4.42
C TYR A 112 -5.14 -15.27 5.83
N ALA A 113 -5.42 -14.42 6.80
CA ALA A 113 -5.61 -14.83 8.19
C ALA A 113 -6.55 -13.85 8.89
N VAL A 114 -7.19 -14.31 9.94
CA VAL A 114 -7.98 -13.48 10.85
C VAL A 114 -7.38 -13.50 12.25
N VAL A 115 -7.67 -12.48 13.03
CA VAL A 115 -7.22 -12.36 14.41
C VAL A 115 -8.40 -11.99 15.32
N ASP A 116 -8.54 -12.69 16.44
CA ASP A 116 -9.59 -12.35 17.42
C ASP A 116 -9.17 -11.20 18.35
N ALA A 117 -10.08 -10.79 19.24
CA ALA A 117 -9.81 -9.69 20.18
C ALA A 117 -8.69 -9.99 21.19
N THR A 118 -8.37 -11.27 21.40
CA THR A 118 -7.29 -11.73 22.31
C THR A 118 -5.94 -11.85 21.62
N GLY A 119 -5.89 -11.70 20.29
CA GLY A 119 -4.67 -11.79 19.50
C GLY A 119 -4.39 -13.20 18.93
N ILE A 120 -5.34 -14.13 19.01
CA ILE A 120 -5.16 -15.45 18.41
C ILE A 120 -5.28 -15.32 16.88
N LEU A 121 -4.20 -15.64 16.18
CA LEU A 121 -4.11 -15.63 14.72
C LEU A 121 -4.59 -16.98 14.16
N THR A 122 -5.54 -16.95 13.23
CA THR A 122 -5.99 -18.11 12.46
C THR A 122 -5.68 -17.91 10.98
N GLU A 123 -4.65 -18.61 10.48
CA GLU A 123 -4.32 -18.59 9.05
C GLU A 123 -5.31 -19.45 8.25
N ALA A 124 -5.77 -18.93 7.11
CA ALA A 124 -6.60 -19.67 6.17
C ALA A 124 -5.72 -20.61 5.34
N ILE A 125 -5.97 -21.91 5.46
CA ILE A 125 -5.21 -22.94 4.76
C ILE A 125 -6.12 -23.61 3.74
N ARG A 126 -5.67 -23.67 2.48
CA ARG A 126 -6.33 -24.43 1.42
C ARG A 126 -5.43 -25.54 0.90
N SER A 127 -5.67 -26.76 1.35
CA SER A 127 -4.96 -27.94 0.84
C SER A 127 -5.55 -28.39 -0.50
N ARG A 128 -4.72 -28.88 -1.43
CA ARG A 128 -5.16 -29.34 -2.76
C ARG A 128 -6.24 -30.43 -2.72
N HIS A 129 -6.31 -31.19 -1.63
CA HIS A 129 -7.22 -32.33 -1.48
C HIS A 129 -8.42 -32.03 -0.57
N GLN A 130 -8.59 -30.79 -0.11
CA GLN A 130 -9.69 -30.39 0.77
C GLN A 130 -10.79 -29.67 -0.02
N ALA A 131 -11.99 -29.68 0.55
CA ALA A 131 -13.11 -28.90 0.04
C ALA A 131 -12.74 -27.41 -0.06
N VAL A 132 -13.26 -26.75 -1.09
CA VAL A 132 -13.09 -25.31 -1.29
C VAL A 132 -14.13 -24.62 -0.42
N GLU A 133 -13.71 -24.22 0.78
CA GLU A 133 -14.57 -23.55 1.77
C GLU A 133 -14.25 -22.04 1.85
N PRO A 134 -15.23 -21.22 2.30
CA PRO A 134 -15.00 -19.82 2.63
C PRO A 134 -13.85 -19.62 3.62
N PRO A 135 -13.16 -18.46 3.57
CA PRO A 135 -12.15 -18.13 4.56
C PRO A 135 -12.76 -18.02 5.97
N PRO A 136 -11.96 -18.17 7.04
CA PRO A 136 -12.42 -17.93 8.39
C PRO A 136 -12.95 -16.49 8.53
N ALA A 137 -14.07 -16.32 9.23
CA ALA A 137 -14.62 -15.01 9.54
C ALA A 137 -13.87 -14.37 10.71
N GLY A 138 -13.70 -13.05 10.68
CA GLY A 138 -13.07 -12.29 11.76
C GLY A 138 -12.38 -11.02 11.27
N GLN A 139 -11.63 -10.38 12.16
CA GLN A 139 -10.82 -9.21 11.81
C GLN A 139 -9.62 -9.66 10.99
N GLU A 140 -9.46 -9.10 9.78
CA GLU A 140 -8.37 -9.46 8.88
C GLU A 140 -7.01 -9.12 9.48
N ALA A 141 -6.07 -10.08 9.44
CA ALA A 141 -4.73 -9.91 9.99
C ALA A 141 -3.85 -9.02 9.10
N LEU A 142 -3.92 -9.19 7.77
CA LEU A 142 -3.22 -8.32 6.83
C LEU A 142 -3.92 -6.95 6.80
N LEU A 143 -3.16 -5.87 6.96
CA LEU A 143 -3.69 -4.52 6.82
C LEU A 143 -4.08 -4.27 5.36
N HIS A 144 -5.27 -3.73 5.16
CA HIS A 144 -5.82 -3.40 3.85
C HIS A 144 -5.45 -1.96 3.49
N PRO A 145 -4.58 -1.69 2.49
CA PRO A 145 -4.05 -0.34 2.22
C PRO A 145 -5.11 0.74 1.97
N ARG A 146 -6.33 0.36 1.59
CA ARG A 146 -7.44 1.30 1.34
C ARG A 146 -8.35 1.53 2.55
N HIS A 147 -8.31 0.65 3.55
CA HIS A 147 -9.19 0.71 4.73
C HIS A 147 -8.41 0.99 6.02
N ASP A 148 -7.22 0.42 6.15
CA ASP A 148 -6.33 0.60 7.27
C ASP A 148 -5.31 1.70 6.97
N ASN A 149 -5.27 2.74 7.81
CA ASN A 149 -4.18 3.70 7.78
C ASN A 149 -2.94 3.07 8.43
N ALA A 150 -1.96 2.68 7.60
CA ALA A 150 -0.73 2.04 8.06
C ALA A 150 0.07 2.88 9.07
N ILE A 151 -0.08 4.22 9.04
CA ILE A 151 0.57 5.11 10.02
C ILE A 151 0.03 4.86 11.43
N GLU A 152 -1.20 4.38 11.59
CA GLU A 152 -1.73 4.02 12.92
C GLU A 152 -1.11 2.74 13.49
N TYR A 153 -0.51 1.90 12.65
CA TYR A 153 0.07 0.61 13.04
C TYR A 153 1.59 0.64 13.16
N PHE A 154 2.27 1.41 12.32
CA PHE A 154 3.71 1.40 12.22
C PHE A 154 4.35 2.73 12.59
N PHE A 155 5.60 2.66 13.01
CA PHE A 155 6.54 3.77 12.88
C PHE A 155 7.75 3.30 12.07
N LEU A 156 8.41 4.23 11.37
CA LEU A 156 9.70 3.96 10.73
C LEU A 156 10.82 4.40 11.66
N ASP A 157 11.75 3.49 11.97
CA ASP A 157 12.94 3.81 12.77
C ASP A 157 13.95 4.60 11.93
N LEU A 158 13.83 5.93 11.97
CA LEU A 158 14.66 6.87 11.19
C LEU A 158 16.07 7.07 11.77
N GLU A 159 16.32 6.66 13.01
CA GLU A 159 17.60 6.88 13.68
C GLU A 159 18.62 5.76 13.40
N ASN A 160 18.14 4.54 13.17
CA ASN A 160 19.02 3.38 13.09
C ASN A 160 18.68 2.47 11.90
N THR A 161 17.55 1.77 11.98
CA THR A 161 17.34 0.57 11.14
C THR A 161 16.61 0.84 9.82
N PHE A 162 15.85 1.93 9.71
CA PHE A 162 14.94 2.19 8.59
C PHE A 162 13.94 1.03 8.33
N GLN A 163 13.62 0.30 9.40
CA GLN A 163 12.59 -0.73 9.41
C GLN A 163 11.27 -0.15 9.93
N PHE A 164 10.17 -0.62 9.34
CA PHE A 164 8.85 -0.43 9.92
C PHE A 164 8.70 -1.32 11.15
N LYS A 165 8.30 -0.75 12.28
CA LYS A 165 8.07 -1.47 13.53
C LYS A 165 6.65 -1.23 14.02
N PRO A 166 5.97 -2.23 14.61
CA PRO A 166 4.67 -2.01 15.25
C PRO A 166 4.80 -0.93 16.33
N LYS A 167 3.84 0.00 16.39
CA LYS A 167 3.81 1.01 17.45
C LYS A 167 3.68 0.35 18.83
N PHE A 168 4.28 0.97 19.84
CA PHE A 168 4.20 0.48 21.23
C PHE A 168 2.78 0.63 21.81
N THR A 169 2.01 1.59 21.30
CA THR A 169 0.64 1.91 21.76
C THR A 169 -0.44 0.95 21.23
N LEU A 170 -0.10 0.01 20.36
CA LEU A 170 -1.07 -0.93 19.80
C LEU A 170 -1.60 -1.88 20.86
N ASN A 171 -2.91 -2.14 20.82
CA ASN A 171 -3.52 -3.25 21.55
C ASN A 171 -3.07 -4.60 20.95
N THR A 172 -3.38 -5.70 21.65
CA THR A 172 -2.94 -7.05 21.27
C THR A 172 -3.37 -7.43 19.85
N GLN A 173 -4.63 -7.22 19.49
CA GLN A 173 -5.15 -7.53 18.14
C GLN A 173 -4.42 -6.71 17.08
N GLN A 174 -4.30 -5.39 17.27
CA GLN A 174 -3.62 -4.49 16.33
C GLN A 174 -2.13 -4.85 16.15
N ARG A 175 -1.45 -5.23 17.23
CA ARG A 175 -0.05 -5.67 17.19
C ARG A 175 0.12 -6.92 16.34
N VAL A 176 -0.75 -7.91 16.51
CA VAL A 176 -0.75 -9.13 15.69
C VAL A 176 -1.02 -8.81 14.22
N ARG A 177 -1.95 -7.90 13.91
CA ARG A 177 -2.18 -7.43 12.53
C ARG A 177 -0.92 -6.81 11.92
N ALA A 178 -0.26 -5.92 12.68
CA ALA A 178 0.96 -5.25 12.26
C ALA A 178 2.10 -6.25 11.99
N GLU A 179 2.33 -7.19 12.90
CA GLU A 179 3.36 -8.23 12.78
C GLU A 179 3.08 -9.20 11.62
N TYR A 180 1.83 -9.64 11.46
CA TYR A 180 1.41 -10.48 10.34
C TYR A 180 1.62 -9.77 9.00
N THR A 181 1.30 -8.47 8.93
CA THR A 181 1.51 -7.65 7.74
C THR A 181 2.98 -7.53 7.37
N LEU A 182 3.86 -7.29 8.35
CA LEU A 182 5.31 -7.25 8.13
C LEU A 182 5.85 -8.61 7.64
N LYS A 183 5.37 -9.71 8.24
CA LYS A 183 5.70 -11.08 7.84
C LYS A 183 5.31 -11.36 6.40
N VAL A 184 4.06 -11.11 6.02
CA VAL A 184 3.53 -11.47 4.68
C VAL A 184 4.12 -10.59 3.58
N LEU A 185 4.22 -9.28 3.80
CA LEU A 185 4.68 -8.36 2.75
C LEU A 185 6.21 -8.25 2.66
N HIS A 186 6.94 -8.76 3.65
CA HIS A 186 8.41 -8.70 3.72
C HIS A 186 8.97 -7.28 3.49
N ILE A 187 8.26 -6.25 3.97
CA ILE A 187 8.60 -4.84 3.71
C ILE A 187 9.85 -4.37 4.47
N ASN A 188 10.49 -5.20 5.30
CA ASN A 188 11.74 -4.88 5.98
C ASN A 188 12.95 -5.67 5.47
N LYS A 189 12.89 -6.27 4.27
CA LYS A 189 14.07 -6.89 3.65
C LYS A 189 15.21 -5.88 3.46
N ASP A 190 16.46 -6.32 3.61
CA ASP A 190 17.64 -5.44 3.67
C ASP A 190 17.73 -4.38 2.56
N PRO A 191 17.49 -4.70 1.27
CA PRO A 191 17.55 -3.68 0.22
C PRO A 191 16.55 -2.54 0.40
N LEU A 192 15.38 -2.81 1.01
CA LEU A 192 14.38 -1.76 1.26
C LEU A 192 14.81 -0.84 2.41
N CYS A 193 15.48 -1.37 3.43
CA CYS A 193 15.97 -0.56 4.54
C CYS A 193 17.07 0.39 4.07
N ILE A 194 17.97 -0.10 3.21
CA ILE A 194 19.01 0.72 2.56
C ILE A 194 18.35 1.80 1.69
N ALA A 195 17.42 1.43 0.81
CA ALA A 195 16.74 2.37 -0.07
C ALA A 195 15.95 3.45 0.69
N ARG A 196 15.35 3.12 1.84
CA ARG A 196 14.69 4.11 2.71
C ARG A 196 15.68 5.07 3.35
N LYS A 197 16.83 4.59 3.78
CA LYS A 197 17.90 5.43 4.32
C LYS A 197 18.42 6.42 3.27
N GLU A 198 18.64 5.95 2.05
CA GLU A 198 18.99 6.81 0.92
C GLU A 198 17.89 7.83 0.62
N ALA A 199 16.63 7.39 0.58
CA ALA A 199 15.49 8.27 0.38
C ALA A 199 15.39 9.36 1.46
N PHE A 200 15.65 9.01 2.73
CA PHE A 200 15.72 9.96 3.83
C PHE A 200 16.75 11.07 3.56
N HIS A 201 17.98 10.71 3.21
CA HIS A 201 19.03 11.70 2.90
C HIS A 201 18.69 12.54 1.66
N ASP A 202 18.03 11.94 0.67
CA ASP A 202 17.53 12.67 -0.50
C ASP A 202 16.44 13.68 -0.12
N PHE A 203 15.51 13.33 0.79
CA PHE A 203 14.50 14.27 1.28
C PHE A 203 15.12 15.44 2.04
N VAL A 204 16.11 15.17 2.90
CA VAL A 204 16.89 16.21 3.58
C VAL A 204 17.52 17.15 2.55
N SER A 205 18.20 16.60 1.54
CA SER A 205 18.86 17.39 0.48
C SER A 205 17.88 18.23 -0.33
N ARG A 206 16.66 17.72 -0.58
CA ARG A 206 15.60 18.44 -1.29
C ARG A 206 15.01 19.58 -0.48
N ILE A 207 14.83 19.40 0.83
CA ILE A 207 14.42 20.50 1.72
C ILE A 207 15.48 21.58 1.77
N MET A 208 16.76 21.21 1.88
CA MET A 208 17.86 22.17 1.80
C MET A 208 17.89 22.92 0.45
N SER A 209 17.59 22.22 -0.65
CA SER A 209 17.53 22.84 -1.98
C SER A 209 16.36 23.83 -2.09
N TYR A 210 15.18 23.47 -1.54
CA TYR A 210 14.04 24.38 -1.43
C TYR A 210 14.38 25.61 -0.60
N TYR A 211 14.98 25.41 0.58
CA TYR A 211 15.41 26.50 1.46
C TYR A 211 16.38 27.46 0.75
N LEU A 212 17.40 26.94 0.07
CA LEU A 212 18.35 27.77 -0.69
C LEU A 212 17.66 28.55 -1.82
N ALA A 213 16.67 27.95 -2.49
CA ALA A 213 15.88 28.65 -3.50
C ALA A 213 15.05 29.79 -2.89
N MET A 214 14.50 29.63 -1.67
CA MET A 214 13.85 30.72 -0.94
C MET A 214 14.84 31.85 -0.62
N GLN A 215 16.04 31.52 -0.13
CA GLN A 215 17.07 32.51 0.22
C GLN A 215 17.57 33.29 -1.01
N ARG A 216 17.45 32.72 -2.21
CA ARG A 216 17.79 33.35 -3.49
C ARG A 216 16.62 34.08 -4.14
N GLU A 217 15.47 34.14 -3.48
CA GLU A 217 14.25 34.76 -4.00
C GLU A 217 13.84 34.19 -5.38
N GLU A 218 14.01 32.87 -5.56
CA GLU A 218 13.59 32.22 -6.80
C GLU A 218 12.07 32.31 -7.00
N SER A 219 11.64 32.24 -8.27
CA SER A 219 10.21 32.34 -8.62
C SER A 219 9.34 31.29 -7.92
N LEU A 220 8.06 31.63 -7.69
CA LEU A 220 7.06 30.71 -7.14
C LEU A 220 6.92 29.41 -7.96
N SER A 221 7.14 29.48 -9.27
CA SER A 221 7.15 28.31 -10.15
C SER A 221 8.26 27.32 -9.77
N ASN A 222 9.46 27.82 -9.48
CA ASN A 222 10.59 26.99 -9.03
C ASN A 222 10.31 26.36 -7.66
N LEU A 223 9.82 27.15 -6.70
CA LEU A 223 9.45 26.63 -5.37
C LEU A 223 8.36 25.55 -5.48
N THR A 224 7.35 25.79 -6.31
CA THR A 224 6.29 24.80 -6.58
C THR A 224 6.86 23.51 -7.19
N ARG A 225 7.84 23.63 -8.10
CA ARG A 225 8.55 22.47 -8.66
C ARG A 225 9.29 21.70 -7.56
N TYR A 226 10.08 22.35 -6.71
CA TYR A 226 10.81 21.68 -5.63
C TYR A 226 9.87 20.95 -4.67
N ARG A 227 8.77 21.60 -4.25
CA ARG A 227 7.74 20.95 -3.42
C ARG A 227 7.15 19.73 -4.10
N ARG A 228 6.77 19.85 -5.38
CA ARG A 228 6.21 18.74 -6.16
C ARG A 228 7.17 17.56 -6.24
N GLU A 229 8.46 17.80 -6.44
CA GLU A 229 9.46 16.73 -6.51
C GLU A 229 9.64 15.97 -5.19
N ILE A 230 9.43 16.63 -4.05
CA ILE A 230 9.37 15.97 -2.74
C ILE A 230 8.13 15.08 -2.67
N LEU A 231 6.96 15.65 -2.94
CA LEU A 231 5.67 14.96 -2.79
C LEU A 231 5.47 13.79 -3.77
N GLN A 232 6.18 13.80 -4.89
CA GLN A 232 6.10 12.76 -5.91
C GLN A 232 7.25 11.74 -5.82
N LYS A 233 8.15 11.83 -4.84
CA LYS A 233 9.29 10.91 -4.75
C LYS A 233 8.85 9.51 -4.31
N GLN A 234 9.61 8.50 -4.73
CA GLN A 234 9.51 7.14 -4.18
C GLN A 234 9.85 7.11 -2.68
N HIS A 235 9.42 6.06 -1.96
CA HIS A 235 9.51 5.99 -0.50
C HIS A 235 8.86 7.18 0.21
N ILE A 236 7.70 7.64 -0.29
CA ILE A 236 7.00 8.81 0.26
C ILE A 236 6.62 8.61 1.74
N THR A 237 6.45 7.37 2.21
CA THR A 237 6.24 7.12 3.64
C THR A 237 7.43 7.53 4.51
N VAL A 238 8.67 7.54 3.98
CA VAL A 238 9.83 8.11 4.70
C VAL A 238 9.61 9.60 4.97
N TRP A 239 9.16 10.36 3.97
CA TRP A 239 8.82 11.77 4.13
C TRP A 239 7.71 11.98 5.18
N ARG A 240 6.63 11.17 5.12
CA ARG A 240 5.55 11.24 6.11
C ARG A 240 6.04 10.95 7.53
N GLU A 241 6.96 10.00 7.69
CA GLU A 241 7.56 9.69 8.97
C GLU A 241 8.52 10.78 9.45
N MET A 242 9.22 11.48 8.55
CA MET A 242 10.01 12.66 8.89
C MET A 242 9.09 13.78 9.42
N GLN A 243 7.98 14.08 8.74
CA GLN A 243 7.00 15.08 9.20
C GLN A 243 6.46 14.70 10.60
N ARG A 244 6.01 13.45 10.77
CA ARG A 244 5.40 12.94 12.00
C ARG A 244 6.35 12.93 13.20
N GLN A 245 7.63 12.64 12.97
CA GLN A 245 8.65 12.52 14.02
C GLN A 245 9.44 13.83 14.23
N SER A 246 9.08 14.91 13.52
CA SER A 246 9.78 16.19 13.58
C SER A 246 9.84 16.82 14.97
N THR A 247 8.85 16.57 15.82
CA THR A 247 8.80 17.07 17.20
C THR A 247 9.57 16.21 18.20
N SER A 248 9.84 14.94 17.86
CA SER A 248 10.54 14.00 18.73
C SER A 248 12.02 13.84 18.38
N LEU A 249 12.41 14.14 17.14
CA LEU A 249 13.79 14.00 16.65
C LEU A 249 14.39 15.38 16.39
N SER A 250 15.38 15.78 17.20
CA SER A 250 15.97 17.12 17.16
C SER A 250 16.52 17.49 15.78
N PHE A 251 17.17 16.57 15.08
CA PHE A 251 17.71 16.82 13.75
C PHE A 251 16.62 17.12 12.70
N LEU A 252 15.41 16.56 12.86
CA LEU A 252 14.27 16.90 12.00
C LEU A 252 13.67 18.24 12.41
N GLN A 253 13.60 18.54 13.71
CA GLN A 253 13.15 19.84 14.19
C GLN A 253 13.99 20.97 13.59
N GLU A 254 15.32 20.82 13.59
CA GLU A 254 16.25 21.76 12.97
C GLU A 254 16.00 21.88 11.46
N LEU A 255 15.89 20.75 10.75
CA LEU A 255 15.62 20.74 9.30
C LEU A 255 14.31 21.46 8.95
N PHE A 256 13.22 21.13 9.63
CA PHE A 256 11.91 21.74 9.37
C PHE A 256 11.84 23.19 9.84
N SER A 257 12.68 23.64 10.78
CA SER A 257 12.76 25.07 11.12
C SER A 257 13.24 25.95 9.96
N LEU A 258 13.98 25.37 9.00
CA LEU A 258 14.41 26.07 7.78
C LEU A 258 13.25 26.27 6.79
N VAL A 259 12.30 25.34 6.77
CA VAL A 259 11.11 25.38 5.89
C VAL A 259 9.88 24.91 6.69
N PRO A 260 9.30 25.75 7.56
CA PRO A 260 8.25 25.34 8.49
C PRO A 260 7.01 24.75 7.81
N ASP A 261 6.61 25.32 6.67
CA ASP A 261 5.47 24.86 5.89
C ASP A 261 5.62 23.39 5.45
N ALA A 262 6.85 22.89 5.32
CA ALA A 262 7.10 21.54 4.86
C ALA A 262 6.60 20.45 5.82
N VAL A 263 6.34 20.78 7.09
CA VAL A 263 5.71 19.85 8.04
C VAL A 263 4.31 19.44 7.56
N GLU A 264 3.61 20.34 6.87
CA GLU A 264 2.21 20.17 6.45
C GLU A 264 2.04 19.91 4.93
N TRP A 265 3.15 19.76 4.19
CA TRP A 265 3.10 19.55 2.74
C TRP A 265 2.53 18.22 2.30
#